data_AF-A0A4Q3HIP3-F1
#
_entry.id   AF-A0A4Q3HIP3-F1
#
_cell.length_a   1.000
_cell.length_b   1.000
_cell.length_c   1.000
_cell.angle_alpha   90.00
_cell.angle_beta   90.00
_cell.angle_gamma   90.00
#
_symmetry.space_group_name_H-M   'P 1'
#
loop_
_entity.id
_entity.type
_entity.pdbx_description
1 polymer ?
#
loop_
_entity_poly.entity_id
_entity_poly.type
_entity_poly.pdbx_seq_one_letter_code
_entity_poly.pdbx_strand_id
1 'polypeptide(L)'
;ECYHCAANHPELCRTYPEAPTATGVQGAGDDPFISEHWQRCEAANLPSTFNMSTDGQYRVARMPLIEDAESYTMNGRPAVAKALSEDVTISHIGTMLMFHYPTTWNHMLVDHAISFRVIPIGPEETAVTTTWLVNKDAVEGVDYTVEELTHVWNMTNDQDRQIVEENAFGIRSPAYEPGPYSEAHEGGVMQFVEWYANFMTNRLQGDQAKLHAVA
;
A
#
# COMPACT_ATOMS: atom_id res chain seq x y z
N GLU A 1 2.06 20.56 3.42
CA GLU A 1 1.13 20.42 2.27
C GLU A 1 1.13 18.96 1.85
N CYS A 2 0.07 18.46 1.24
CA CYS A 2 -0.07 17.03 0.98
C CYS A 2 0.63 16.69 -0.35
N TYR A 3 1.62 15.81 -0.26
CA TYR A 3 2.45 15.40 -1.39
C TYR A 3 1.78 14.22 -2.11
N HIS A 4 0.97 14.52 -3.12
CA HIS A 4 0.28 13.48 -3.89
C HIS A 4 1.20 12.79 -4.91
N CYS A 5 0.95 11.51 -5.19
CA CYS A 5 1.87 10.64 -5.89
C CYS A 5 2.41 11.20 -7.22
N ALA A 6 1.55 11.81 -8.04
CA ALA A 6 1.87 12.33 -9.38
C ALA A 6 3.09 13.24 -9.46
N ALA A 7 3.23 14.10 -8.45
CA ALA A 7 4.32 15.07 -8.42
C ALA A 7 5.61 14.48 -7.81
N ASN A 8 5.51 13.34 -7.14
CA ASN A 8 6.54 12.86 -6.22
C ASN A 8 7.13 11.50 -6.60
N HIS A 9 6.40 10.65 -7.32
CA HIS A 9 6.79 9.27 -7.61
C HIS A 9 6.78 8.94 -9.12
N PRO A 10 7.75 9.45 -9.90
CA PRO A 10 7.80 9.25 -11.34
C PRO A 10 7.93 7.77 -11.75
N GLU A 11 8.48 6.91 -10.90
CA GLU A 11 8.55 5.46 -11.12
C GLU A 11 7.22 4.77 -10.82
N LEU A 12 6.63 5.03 -9.64
CA LEU A 12 5.40 4.36 -9.18
C LEU A 12 4.21 4.72 -10.07
N CYS A 13 4.06 6.00 -10.42
CA CYS A 13 2.93 6.51 -11.19
C CYS A 13 2.91 6.03 -12.66
N ARG A 14 3.89 5.22 -13.08
CA ARG A 14 3.82 4.49 -14.36
C ARG A 14 2.87 3.30 -14.34
N THR A 15 2.51 2.81 -13.16
CA THR A 15 1.74 1.56 -13.01
C THR A 15 0.65 1.71 -11.93
N TYR A 16 0.87 2.54 -10.92
CA TYR A 16 -0.06 2.74 -9.81
C TYR A 16 -1.12 3.81 -10.13
N PRO A 17 -2.42 3.53 -9.89
CA PRO A 17 -3.47 4.51 -10.13
C PRO A 17 -3.50 5.60 -9.06
N GLU A 18 -3.75 6.84 -9.48
CA GLU A 18 -3.83 8.00 -8.59
C GLU A 18 -5.26 8.40 -8.24
N ALA A 19 -6.24 7.80 -8.94
CA ALA A 19 -7.64 8.08 -8.74
C ALA A 19 -7.98 7.91 -7.24
N PRO A 20 -8.63 8.89 -6.59
CA PRO A 20 -8.95 8.78 -5.17
C PRO A 20 -9.84 7.57 -4.85
N THR A 21 -10.63 7.11 -5.82
CA THR A 21 -11.41 5.88 -5.75
C THR A 21 -10.55 4.63 -5.63
N ALA A 22 -9.31 4.65 -6.17
CA ALA A 22 -8.37 3.53 -6.11
C ALA A 22 -7.44 3.59 -4.88
N THR A 23 -7.13 4.79 -4.37
CA THR A 23 -6.17 4.97 -3.26
C THR A 23 -6.82 5.24 -1.90
N GLY A 24 -8.09 5.65 -1.89
CA GLY A 24 -8.86 6.00 -0.71
C GLY A 24 -9.56 4.83 -0.02
N VAL A 25 -10.48 5.19 0.90
CA VAL A 25 -11.36 4.25 1.64
C VAL A 25 -12.82 4.33 1.18
N GLN A 26 -13.10 5.13 0.14
CA GLN A 26 -14.45 5.44 -0.34
C GLN A 26 -14.48 5.40 -1.87
N GLY A 27 -15.64 5.08 -2.44
CA GLY A 27 -15.90 5.20 -3.88
C GLY A 27 -15.30 4.11 -4.76
N ALA A 28 -14.47 3.20 -4.22
CA ALA A 28 -13.86 2.12 -5.01
C ALA A 28 -14.92 1.22 -5.71
N GLY A 29 -15.99 0.85 -5.01
CA GLY A 29 -17.06 0.02 -5.58
C GLY A 29 -17.99 0.74 -6.55
N ASP A 30 -18.03 2.07 -6.51
CA ASP A 30 -18.85 2.90 -7.38
C ASP A 30 -18.13 3.27 -8.68
N ASP A 31 -16.81 3.06 -8.74
CA ASP A 31 -15.99 3.26 -9.91
C ASP A 31 -16.17 2.09 -10.90
N PRO A 32 -16.69 2.33 -12.12
CA PRO A 32 -16.96 1.26 -13.08
C PRO A 32 -15.71 0.46 -13.46
N PHE A 33 -14.54 1.11 -13.52
CA PHE A 33 -13.28 0.44 -13.89
C PHE A 33 -12.82 -0.52 -12.80
N ILE A 34 -12.94 -0.10 -11.53
CA ILE A 34 -12.61 -0.96 -10.38
C ILE A 34 -13.63 -2.09 -10.24
N SER A 35 -14.93 -1.80 -10.41
CA SER A 35 -16.00 -2.80 -10.32
C SER A 35 -15.88 -3.88 -11.39
N GLU A 36 -15.56 -3.53 -12.64
CA GLU A 36 -15.29 -4.48 -13.72
C GLU A 36 -14.06 -5.35 -13.42
N HIS A 37 -12.97 -4.72 -12.92
CA HIS A 37 -11.77 -5.43 -12.50
C HIS A 37 -12.05 -6.45 -11.40
N TRP A 38 -12.82 -6.06 -10.38
CA TRP A 38 -13.25 -6.96 -9.31
C TRP A 38 -14.08 -8.12 -9.83
N GLN A 39 -15.08 -7.87 -10.69
CA GLN A 39 -15.91 -8.94 -11.26
C GLN A 39 -15.07 -9.97 -12.02
N ARG A 40 -14.09 -9.52 -12.81
CA ARG A 40 -13.19 -10.41 -13.54
C ARG A 40 -12.31 -11.24 -12.60
N CYS A 41 -11.78 -10.64 -11.55
CA CYS A 41 -10.94 -11.34 -10.58
C CYS A 41 -11.75 -12.33 -9.73
N GLU A 42 -12.94 -11.95 -9.26
CA GLU A 42 -13.84 -12.83 -8.50
C GLU A 42 -14.33 -14.03 -9.35
N ALA A 43 -14.57 -13.82 -10.65
CA ALA A 43 -14.87 -14.92 -11.59
C ALA A 43 -13.72 -15.95 -11.73
N ALA A 44 -12.49 -15.54 -11.39
CA ALA A 44 -11.31 -16.41 -11.31
C ALA A 44 -11.00 -16.89 -9.88
N ASN A 45 -11.94 -16.73 -8.93
CA ASN A 45 -11.80 -17.08 -7.51
C ASN A 45 -10.71 -16.27 -6.79
N LEU A 46 -10.47 -15.02 -7.20
CA LEU A 46 -9.58 -14.11 -6.52
C LEU A 46 -10.40 -13.07 -5.74
N PRO A 47 -10.44 -13.14 -4.39
CA PRO A 47 -11.06 -12.11 -3.57
C PRO A 47 -10.46 -10.74 -3.90
N SER A 48 -11.35 -9.78 -4.13
CA SER A 48 -10.99 -8.50 -4.73
C SER A 48 -11.66 -7.29 -4.11
N THR A 49 -12.91 -7.46 -3.65
CA THR A 49 -13.70 -6.33 -3.11
C THR A 49 -13.06 -5.68 -1.89
N PHE A 50 -13.29 -4.37 -1.74
CA PHE A 50 -12.83 -3.61 -0.58
C PHE A 50 -13.46 -4.17 0.71
N ASN A 51 -12.63 -4.47 1.69
CA ASN A 51 -13.05 -4.90 3.02
C ASN A 51 -12.20 -4.19 4.08
N MET A 52 -12.84 -3.70 5.13
CA MET A 52 -12.19 -3.02 6.25
C MET A 52 -12.77 -3.56 7.57
N SER A 53 -11.91 -3.80 8.56
CA SER A 53 -12.36 -4.21 9.89
C SER A 53 -13.21 -3.11 10.53
N THR A 54 -14.11 -3.49 11.44
CA THR A 54 -15.06 -2.55 12.06
C THR A 54 -14.39 -1.44 12.86
N ASP A 55 -13.19 -1.71 13.39
CA ASP A 55 -12.36 -0.74 14.10
C ASP A 55 -11.41 0.04 13.16
N GLY A 56 -11.37 -0.30 11.87
CA GLY A 56 -10.49 0.32 10.89
C GLY A 56 -9.02 -0.12 10.95
N GLN A 57 -8.66 -1.12 11.77
CA GLN A 57 -7.27 -1.58 11.90
C GLN A 57 -6.72 -2.26 10.64
N TYR A 58 -7.58 -2.93 9.89
CA TYR A 58 -7.24 -3.70 8.70
C TYR A 58 -8.09 -3.28 7.51
N ARG A 59 -7.49 -3.17 6.32
CA ARG A 59 -8.20 -3.04 5.05
C ARG A 59 -7.49 -3.85 3.98
N VAL A 60 -8.27 -4.36 3.06
CA VAL A 60 -7.81 -5.06 1.87
C VAL A 60 -8.67 -4.71 0.67
N ALA A 61 -8.05 -4.62 -0.50
CA ALA A 61 -8.73 -4.54 -1.77
C ALA A 61 -7.76 -4.94 -2.89
N ARG A 62 -8.27 -5.54 -3.96
CA ARG A 62 -7.50 -5.75 -5.19
C ARG A 62 -7.76 -4.61 -6.16
N MET A 63 -6.79 -3.72 -6.33
CA MET A 63 -6.94 -2.56 -7.20
C MET A 63 -6.31 -2.83 -8.57
N PRO A 64 -6.93 -2.35 -9.67
CA PRO A 64 -6.31 -2.42 -10.99
C PRO A 64 -5.06 -1.54 -11.04
N LEU A 65 -4.12 -1.91 -11.91
CA LEU A 65 -3.02 -1.03 -12.31
C LEU A 65 -3.45 -0.17 -13.51
N ILE A 66 -2.67 0.85 -13.85
CA ILE A 66 -2.98 1.71 -15.01
C ILE A 66 -2.65 0.98 -16.32
N GLU A 67 -3.46 1.26 -17.35
CA GLU A 67 -3.25 0.73 -18.72
C GLU A 67 -3.11 -0.81 -18.77
N ASP A 68 -2.07 -1.32 -19.44
CA ASP A 68 -1.75 -2.74 -19.64
C ASP A 68 -0.70 -3.24 -18.62
N ALA A 69 -0.55 -2.55 -17.49
CA ALA A 69 0.43 -2.92 -16.48
C ALA A 69 -0.02 -4.14 -15.66
N GLU A 70 0.93 -5.04 -15.41
CA GLU A 70 0.76 -6.25 -14.60
C GLU A 70 1.64 -6.27 -13.34
N SER A 71 2.68 -5.44 -13.30
CA SER A 71 3.60 -5.39 -12.16
C SER A 71 4.19 -3.99 -11.93
N TYR A 72 4.88 -3.81 -10.80
CA TYR A 72 5.57 -2.57 -10.42
C TYR A 72 6.96 -2.49 -11.03
N THR A 73 7.00 -2.39 -12.35
CA THR A 73 8.24 -2.20 -13.12
C THR A 73 8.11 -0.96 -13.99
N MET A 74 9.24 -0.44 -14.46
CA MET A 74 9.28 0.76 -15.29
C MET A 74 8.56 0.60 -16.65
N ASN A 75 8.32 -0.64 -17.08
CA ASN A 75 7.63 -0.99 -18.33
C ASN A 75 6.26 -1.65 -18.09
N GLY A 76 5.82 -1.81 -16.84
CA GLY A 76 4.56 -2.44 -16.45
C GLY A 76 4.50 -3.96 -16.62
N ARG A 77 5.54 -4.63 -17.12
CA ARG A 77 5.57 -6.10 -17.29
C ARG A 77 6.03 -6.80 -16.01
N PRO A 78 5.70 -8.09 -15.82
CA PRO A 78 6.20 -8.88 -14.69
C PRO A 78 7.71 -8.75 -14.49
N ALA A 79 8.14 -8.46 -13.25
CA ALA A 79 9.55 -8.43 -12.84
C ALA A 79 10.13 -9.84 -12.69
N VAL A 80 9.26 -10.82 -12.41
CA VAL A 80 9.62 -12.23 -12.23
C VAL A 80 8.88 -13.07 -13.27
N ALA A 81 9.63 -13.84 -14.06
CA ALA A 81 9.07 -14.70 -15.11
C ALA A 81 8.17 -15.82 -14.54
N LYS A 82 8.45 -16.26 -13.30
CA LYS A 82 7.66 -17.27 -12.58
C LYS A 82 6.65 -16.58 -11.66
N ALA A 83 5.36 -16.92 -11.84
CA ALA A 83 4.27 -16.42 -11.01
C ALA A 83 4.43 -16.82 -9.53
N LEU A 84 3.86 -16.02 -8.63
CA LEU A 84 3.84 -16.30 -7.19
C LEU A 84 3.06 -17.56 -6.83
N SER A 85 1.96 -17.82 -7.54
CA SER A 85 1.08 -18.96 -7.30
C SER A 85 0.56 -19.51 -8.63
N GLU A 86 0.55 -20.83 -8.75
CA GLU A 86 -0.01 -21.55 -9.90
C GLU A 86 -1.55 -21.50 -9.91
N ASP A 87 -2.18 -21.21 -8.76
CA ASP A 87 -3.64 -21.09 -8.64
C ASP A 87 -4.18 -19.80 -9.29
N VAL A 88 -3.30 -18.82 -9.54
CA VAL A 88 -3.64 -17.59 -10.25
C VAL A 88 -3.58 -17.85 -11.76
N THR A 89 -4.75 -18.08 -12.35
CA THR A 89 -4.88 -18.52 -13.75
C THR A 89 -5.17 -17.41 -14.75
N ILE A 90 -5.28 -16.17 -14.28
CA ILE A 90 -5.57 -15.00 -15.12
C ILE A 90 -4.46 -13.95 -15.00
N SER A 91 -4.29 -13.19 -16.08
CA SER A 91 -3.38 -12.06 -16.20
C SER A 91 -3.99 -10.77 -15.64
N HIS A 92 -3.20 -9.69 -15.54
CA HIS A 92 -3.66 -8.34 -15.17
C HIS A 92 -4.45 -8.28 -13.86
N ILE A 93 -4.15 -9.08 -12.84
CA ILE A 93 -4.91 -9.08 -11.56
C ILE A 93 -4.74 -7.79 -10.73
N GLY A 94 -3.95 -6.86 -11.22
CA GLY A 94 -3.58 -5.65 -10.51
C GLY A 94 -2.77 -5.98 -9.25
N THR A 95 -3.02 -5.22 -8.20
CA THR A 95 -2.32 -5.34 -6.92
C THR A 95 -3.31 -5.56 -5.79
N MET A 96 -3.09 -6.56 -4.94
CA MET A 96 -3.79 -6.63 -3.66
C MET A 96 -3.10 -5.67 -2.69
N LEU A 97 -3.81 -4.60 -2.33
CA LEU A 97 -3.41 -3.68 -1.27
C LEU A 97 -3.91 -4.25 0.05
N MET A 98 -3.01 -4.46 1.01
CA MET A 98 -3.38 -4.95 2.33
C MET A 98 -2.61 -4.18 3.40
N PHE A 99 -3.33 -3.59 4.36
CA PHE A 99 -2.71 -3.03 5.55
C PHE A 99 -3.18 -3.70 6.81
N HIS A 100 -2.35 -3.59 7.85
CA HIS A 100 -2.73 -3.87 9.21
C HIS A 100 -1.97 -2.93 10.16
N TYR A 101 -2.68 -1.96 10.72
CA TYR A 101 -2.08 -1.02 11.67
C TYR A 101 -1.67 -1.73 12.97
N PRO A 102 -0.57 -1.32 13.63
CA PRO A 102 0.28 -0.18 13.28
C PRO A 102 1.51 -0.52 12.40
N THR A 103 1.66 -1.74 11.90
CA THR A 103 2.99 -2.24 11.53
C THR A 103 3.22 -2.53 10.06
N THR A 104 2.19 -2.70 9.24
CA THR A 104 2.41 -3.20 7.87
C THR A 104 1.41 -2.68 6.84
N TRP A 105 1.93 -2.41 5.65
CA TRP A 105 1.19 -2.41 4.40
C TRP A 105 1.89 -3.34 3.41
N ASN A 106 1.16 -3.83 2.40
CA ASN A 106 1.63 -4.86 1.50
C ASN A 106 0.98 -4.71 0.13
N HIS A 107 1.71 -5.12 -0.89
CA HIS A 107 1.26 -5.19 -2.27
C HIS A 107 1.51 -6.60 -2.79
N MET A 108 0.47 -7.30 -3.24
CA MET A 108 0.62 -8.62 -3.88
C MET A 108 0.19 -8.55 -5.33
N LEU A 109 1.15 -8.78 -6.23
CA LEU A 109 0.95 -8.78 -7.68
C LEU A 109 0.91 -10.22 -8.19
N VAL A 110 0.90 -10.39 -9.51
CA VAL A 110 0.88 -11.74 -10.14
C VAL A 110 2.22 -12.46 -9.98
N ASP A 111 3.33 -11.72 -10.04
CA ASP A 111 4.69 -12.25 -10.18
C ASP A 111 5.51 -12.16 -8.90
N HIS A 112 5.27 -11.15 -8.06
CA HIS A 112 5.93 -11.00 -6.76
C HIS A 112 5.03 -10.26 -5.77
N ALA A 113 5.42 -10.29 -4.50
CA ALA A 113 4.78 -9.55 -3.42
C ALA A 113 5.80 -8.68 -2.70
N ILE A 114 5.32 -7.58 -2.12
CA ILE A 114 6.14 -6.61 -1.42
C ILE A 114 5.51 -6.38 -0.06
N SER A 115 6.27 -6.69 0.99
CA SER A 115 5.85 -6.49 2.37
C SER A 115 6.64 -5.36 3.01
N PHE A 116 5.93 -4.46 3.68
CA PHE A 116 6.51 -3.33 4.39
C PHE A 116 6.26 -3.51 5.88
N ARG A 117 7.29 -3.26 6.68
CA ARG A 117 7.21 -3.25 8.14
C ARG A 117 7.66 -1.91 8.69
N VAL A 118 6.81 -1.28 9.48
CA VAL A 118 7.02 0.01 10.15
C VAL A 118 7.28 -0.23 11.64
N ILE A 119 8.43 0.20 12.13
CA ILE A 119 8.81 0.08 13.54
C ILE A 119 9.29 1.45 14.04
N PRO A 120 8.67 2.01 15.10
CA PRO A 120 9.17 3.24 15.70
C PRO A 120 10.52 2.96 16.38
N ILE A 121 11.51 3.79 16.09
CA ILE A 121 12.81 3.83 16.81
C ILE A 121 12.73 4.85 17.94
N GLY A 122 12.07 5.98 17.68
CA GLY A 122 11.86 7.06 18.62
C GLY A 122 10.70 7.97 18.17
N PRO A 123 10.49 9.13 18.82
CA PRO A 123 9.42 10.05 18.47
C PRO A 123 9.57 10.67 17.07
N GLU A 124 10.79 10.72 16.53
CA GLU A 124 11.10 11.35 15.23
C GLU A 124 11.87 10.41 14.29
N GLU A 125 11.95 9.12 14.62
CA GLU A 125 12.71 8.14 13.84
C GLU A 125 11.90 6.85 13.69
N THR A 126 11.76 6.37 12.46
CA THR A 126 11.00 5.16 12.11
C THR A 126 11.81 4.29 11.16
N ALA A 127 11.92 3.01 11.46
CA ALA A 127 12.46 2.02 10.53
C ALA A 127 11.34 1.49 9.63
N VAL A 128 11.50 1.67 8.32
CA VAL A 128 10.71 0.97 7.29
C VAL A 128 11.58 -0.13 6.69
N THR A 129 11.14 -1.38 6.79
CA THR A 129 11.79 -2.53 6.15
C THR A 129 10.91 -3.02 5.01
N THR A 130 11.41 -2.98 3.77
CA THR A 130 10.73 -3.54 2.60
C THR A 130 11.35 -4.90 2.23
N THR A 131 10.49 -5.90 2.03
CA THR A 131 10.89 -7.25 1.64
C THR A 131 10.16 -7.64 0.35
N TRP A 132 10.93 -8.02 -0.68
CA TRP A 132 10.40 -8.56 -1.92
C TRP A 132 10.35 -10.08 -1.81
N LEU A 133 9.18 -10.64 -2.11
CA LEU A 133 8.88 -12.05 -2.05
C LEU A 133 8.63 -12.54 -3.47
N VAL A 134 9.44 -13.49 -3.92
CA VAL A 134 9.32 -14.15 -5.23
C VAL A 134 8.97 -15.61 -5.04
N ASN A 135 8.60 -16.29 -6.13
CA ASN A 135 8.45 -17.74 -6.09
C ASN A 135 9.75 -18.40 -5.58
N LYS A 136 9.64 -19.36 -4.66
CA LYS A 136 10.80 -20.06 -4.06
C LYS A 136 11.71 -20.75 -5.09
N ASP A 137 11.16 -21.09 -6.26
CA ASP A 137 11.83 -21.78 -7.34
C ASP A 137 12.21 -20.80 -8.47
N ALA A 138 12.08 -19.48 -8.27
CA ALA A 138 12.61 -18.47 -9.18
C ALA A 138 14.10 -18.24 -8.89
N VAL A 139 14.91 -18.13 -9.94
CA VAL A 139 16.37 -18.01 -9.87
C VAL A 139 16.80 -16.63 -10.37
N GLU A 140 17.52 -15.89 -9.54
CA GLU A 140 18.14 -14.63 -9.93
C GLU A 140 19.08 -14.81 -11.14
N GLY A 141 18.99 -13.88 -12.11
CA GLY A 141 19.74 -13.92 -13.36
C GLY A 141 19.12 -14.82 -14.43
N VAL A 142 18.04 -15.54 -14.11
CA VAL A 142 17.27 -16.35 -15.06
C VAL A 142 15.82 -15.86 -15.11
N ASP A 143 15.14 -15.89 -13.97
CA ASP A 143 13.72 -15.56 -13.87
C ASP A 143 13.49 -14.09 -13.50
N TYR A 144 14.46 -13.44 -12.86
CA TYR A 144 14.40 -12.03 -12.47
C TYR A 144 15.81 -11.45 -12.27
N THR A 145 15.91 -10.12 -12.21
CA THR A 145 17.09 -9.43 -11.68
C THR A 145 16.69 -8.60 -10.46
N VAL A 146 17.58 -8.50 -9.46
CA VAL A 146 17.30 -7.71 -8.25
C VAL A 146 17.12 -6.23 -8.58
N GLU A 147 17.89 -5.71 -9.53
CA GLU A 147 17.80 -4.31 -9.95
C GLU A 147 16.39 -4.00 -10.48
N GLU A 148 15.89 -4.75 -11.47
CA GLU A 148 14.56 -4.51 -12.04
C GLU A 148 13.44 -4.72 -11.02
N LEU A 149 13.51 -5.81 -10.24
CA LEU A 149 12.50 -6.17 -9.23
C LEU A 149 12.35 -5.09 -8.14
N THR A 150 13.45 -4.45 -7.75
CA THR A 150 13.45 -3.53 -6.60
C THR A 150 13.45 -2.06 -7.00
N HIS A 151 13.73 -1.73 -8.26
CA HIS A 151 13.96 -0.36 -8.72
C HIS A 151 12.82 0.60 -8.33
N VAL A 152 11.58 0.30 -8.75
CA VAL A 152 10.43 1.20 -8.55
C VAL A 152 10.26 1.53 -7.07
N TRP A 153 10.19 0.50 -6.22
CA TRP A 153 9.93 0.70 -4.79
C TRP A 153 11.14 1.22 -4.00
N ASN A 154 12.37 0.97 -4.44
CA ASN A 154 13.54 1.63 -3.87
C ASN A 154 13.48 3.15 -4.11
N MET A 155 13.12 3.57 -5.33
CA MET A 155 12.96 4.99 -5.65
C MET A 155 11.78 5.61 -4.88
N THR A 156 10.64 4.93 -4.86
CA THR A 156 9.44 5.39 -4.12
C THR A 156 9.72 5.54 -2.63
N ASN A 157 10.34 4.54 -1.99
CA ASN A 157 10.69 4.62 -0.57
C ASN A 157 11.64 5.78 -0.25
N ASP A 158 12.59 6.07 -1.13
CA ASP A 158 13.52 7.19 -0.95
C ASP A 158 12.81 8.55 -1.06
N GLN A 159 11.88 8.66 -2.01
CA GLN A 159 11.04 9.85 -2.20
C GLN A 159 10.10 10.06 -1.00
N ASP A 160 9.44 9.00 -0.53
CA ASP A 160 8.61 9.02 0.68
C ASP A 160 9.41 9.43 1.90
N ARG A 161 10.64 8.91 2.08
CA ARG A 161 11.53 9.30 3.17
C ARG A 161 11.77 10.81 3.16
N GLN A 162 12.13 11.38 2.01
CA GLN A 162 12.41 12.81 1.89
C GLN A 162 11.18 13.66 2.24
N ILE A 163 9.99 13.26 1.77
CA ILE A 163 8.73 13.94 2.07
C ILE A 163 8.42 13.88 3.57
N VAL A 164 8.56 12.72 4.19
CA VAL A 164 8.29 12.53 5.63
C VAL A 164 9.27 13.33 6.48
N GLU A 165 10.57 13.33 6.13
CA GLU A 165 11.60 14.09 6.85
C GLU A 165 11.37 15.60 6.74
N GLU A 166 11.01 16.11 5.57
CA GLU A 166 10.70 17.54 5.36
C GLU A 166 9.41 17.94 6.11
N ASN A 167 8.38 17.08 6.08
CA ASN A 167 7.15 17.33 6.82
C ASN A 167 7.40 17.35 8.34
N ALA A 168 8.19 16.40 8.86
CA ALA A 168 8.59 16.38 10.27
C ALA A 168 9.38 17.63 10.66
N PHE A 169 10.29 18.10 9.79
CA PHE A 169 11.01 19.35 10.00
C PHE A 169 10.06 20.55 10.13
N GLY A 170 9.06 20.66 9.25
CA GLY A 170 8.04 21.71 9.31
C GLY A 170 7.20 21.68 10.59
N ILE A 171 6.80 20.49 11.04
CA ILE A 171 5.98 20.28 12.25
C ILE A 171 6.71 20.73 13.53
N ARG A 172 8.06 20.70 13.56
CA ARG A 172 8.85 21.19 14.71
C ARG A 172 8.73 22.70 14.95
N SER A 173 8.24 23.46 13.97
CA SER A 173 8.05 24.90 14.12
C SER A 173 6.98 25.20 15.18
N PRO A 174 7.22 26.10 16.15
CA PRO A 174 6.18 26.56 17.08
C PRO A 174 5.00 27.27 16.41
N ALA A 175 5.15 27.66 15.14
CA ALA A 175 4.08 28.26 14.34
C ALA A 175 3.25 27.22 13.57
N TYR A 176 3.59 25.93 13.64
CA TYR A 176 2.79 24.88 13.02
C TYR A 176 1.42 24.80 13.68
N GLU A 177 0.38 24.79 12.84
CA GLU A 177 -0.99 24.47 13.22
C GLU A 177 -1.51 23.37 12.30
N PRO A 178 -2.24 22.35 12.80
CA PRO A 178 -2.84 21.32 11.96
C PRO A 178 -3.80 21.93 10.93
N GLY A 179 -3.56 21.64 9.66
CA GLY A 179 -4.46 22.01 8.56
C GLY A 179 -5.59 21.00 8.36
N PRO A 180 -6.64 21.36 7.59
CA PRO A 180 -7.68 20.42 7.20
C PRO A 180 -7.16 19.41 6.18
N TYR A 181 -7.60 18.16 6.28
CA TYR A 181 -7.40 17.15 5.26
C TYR A 181 -8.34 17.36 4.07
N SER A 182 -7.89 16.96 2.88
CA SER A 182 -8.72 16.84 1.69
C SER A 182 -9.66 15.65 1.80
N GLU A 183 -10.97 15.88 1.88
CA GLU A 183 -11.96 14.80 1.94
C GLU A 183 -11.88 13.86 0.72
N ALA A 184 -11.53 14.42 -0.45
CA ALA A 184 -11.41 13.66 -1.67
C ALA A 184 -10.15 12.79 -1.69
N HIS A 185 -8.99 13.34 -1.33
CA HIS A 185 -7.69 12.67 -1.55
C HIS A 185 -7.10 12.02 -0.29
N GLU A 186 -7.57 12.38 0.89
CA GLU A 186 -6.94 12.00 2.16
C GLU A 186 -7.88 11.23 3.09
N GLY A 187 -8.93 10.62 2.52
CA GLY A 187 -9.82 9.70 3.26
C GLY A 187 -9.06 8.60 4.00
N GLY A 188 -7.98 8.08 3.42
CA GLY A 188 -7.11 7.10 4.08
C GLY A 188 -6.33 7.67 5.28
N VAL A 189 -5.88 8.93 5.20
CA VAL A 189 -5.17 9.60 6.29
C VAL A 189 -6.13 9.89 7.44
N MET A 190 -7.31 10.43 7.13
CA MET A 190 -8.37 10.67 8.11
C MET A 190 -8.73 9.37 8.85
N GLN A 191 -8.91 8.28 8.10
CA GLN A 191 -9.23 6.96 8.66
C GLN A 191 -8.11 6.42 9.58
N PHE A 192 -6.84 6.59 9.20
CA PHE A 192 -5.70 6.19 10.05
C PHE A 192 -5.65 6.99 11.36
N VAL A 193 -5.82 8.32 11.29
CA VAL A 193 -5.79 9.20 12.47
C VAL A 193 -6.96 8.90 13.39
N GLU A 194 -8.15 8.64 12.84
CA GLU A 194 -9.33 8.22 13.62
C GLU A 194 -9.08 6.87 14.33
N TRP A 195 -8.57 5.86 13.61
CA TRP A 195 -8.18 4.58 14.21
C TRP A 195 -7.19 4.79 15.37
N TYR A 196 -6.13 5.57 15.15
CA TYR A 196 -5.10 5.83 16.16
C TYR A 196 -5.68 6.52 17.40
N ALA A 197 -6.47 7.58 17.20
CA ALA A 197 -7.07 8.33 18.29
C ALA A 197 -8.02 7.45 19.13
N ASN A 198 -8.86 6.65 18.47
CA ASN A 198 -9.77 5.72 19.15
C ASN A 198 -9.01 4.63 19.89
N PHE A 199 -8.02 4.00 19.24
CA PHE A 199 -7.18 2.95 19.82
C PHE A 199 -6.44 3.43 21.07
N MET A 200 -5.90 4.65 21.04
CA MET A 200 -5.20 5.26 22.18
C MET A 200 -6.18 5.67 23.29
N THR A 201 -7.30 6.30 22.93
CA THR A 201 -8.33 6.75 23.89
C THR A 201 -8.89 5.58 24.70
N ASN A 202 -9.26 4.50 24.02
CA ASN A 202 -9.80 3.31 24.68
C ASN A 202 -8.78 2.72 25.69
N ARG A 203 -7.49 2.64 25.31
CA ARG A 203 -6.44 2.17 26.23
C ARG A 203 -6.22 3.08 27.42
N LEU A 204 -6.26 4.39 27.23
CA LEU A 204 -6.14 5.35 28.34
C LEU A 204 -7.35 5.28 29.30
N GLN A 205 -8.53 4.89 28.80
CA GLN A 205 -9.75 4.70 29.59
C GLN A 205 -9.84 3.33 30.28
N GLY A 206 -8.82 2.47 30.12
CA GLY A 206 -8.73 1.20 30.85
C GLY A 206 -9.28 -0.01 30.10
N ASP A 207 -9.60 0.09 28.81
CA ASP A 207 -9.82 -1.10 27.99
C ASP A 207 -8.52 -1.91 27.94
N GLN A 208 -8.52 -3.04 28.67
CA GLN A 208 -7.48 -4.05 28.57
C GLN A 208 -7.71 -4.85 27.28
N ALA A 209 -7.50 -4.22 26.12
CA ALA A 209 -7.45 -4.95 24.86
C ALA A 209 -6.40 -6.06 25.01
N LYS A 210 -6.83 -7.32 24.83
CA LYS A 210 -5.93 -8.47 24.93
C LYS A 210 -4.77 -8.25 23.95
N LEU A 211 -3.55 -8.29 24.46
CA LEU A 211 -2.37 -8.34 23.61
C LEU A 211 -2.44 -9.66 22.83
N HIS A 212 -2.74 -9.57 21.54
CA HIS A 212 -2.62 -10.71 20.65
C HIS A 212 -1.16 -10.83 20.23
N ALA A 213 -0.48 -11.86 20.74
CA ALA A 213 0.79 -12.26 20.16
C ALA A 213 0.51 -12.80 18.76
N VAL A 214 1.09 -12.18 17.74
CA VAL A 214 1.15 -12.76 16.40
C VAL A 214 2.27 -13.80 16.48
N ALA A 215 1.89 -15.06 16.71
CA ALA A 215 2.77 -16.21 16.66
C ALA A 215 2.71 -16.84 15.27
#